data_AF-T1A0X8-F1
#
_entry.id   AF-T1A0X8-F1
#
_cell.length_a   1.000
_cell.length_b   1.000
_cell.length_c   1.000
_cell.angle_alpha   90.00
_cell.angle_beta   90.00
_cell.angle_gamma   90.00
#
_symmetry.space_group_name_H-M   'P 1'
#
loop_
_entity.id
_entity.type
_entity.pdbx_description
1 polymer ?
#
loop_
_entity_poly.entity_id
_entity_poly.type
_entity_poly.pdbx_seq_one_letter_code
_entity_poly.pdbx_strand_id
1 'polypeptide(L)'
;MRARVRTYQVARESLESDLHRTPTLRELGAYLGVTVPEVMELDDIATASSYLIPLSMTGDGPSGLLVGSAVGPEEAAELVAMRDAVKAALLRITERQRQVLVLHFLEGFQKSEVADALGIDRSRVTQLIQQGLHNLRNELRAHESDHND
;
A
#
# COMPACT_ATOMS: atom_id res chain seq x y z
N MET A 1 -3.77 -19.05 5.69
CA MET A 1 -3.39 -17.77 5.04
C MET A 1 -2.99 -16.69 6.06
N ARG A 2 -3.88 -16.24 6.94
CA ARG A 2 -3.62 -15.17 7.94
C ARG A 2 -2.39 -15.41 8.83
N ALA A 3 -2.17 -16.65 9.28
CA ALA A 3 -0.99 -17.01 10.06
C ALA A 3 0.33 -16.80 9.28
N ARG A 4 0.37 -17.16 7.99
CA ARG A 4 1.56 -16.98 7.13
C ARG A 4 1.86 -15.49 6.89
N VAL A 5 0.84 -14.67 6.71
CA VAL A 5 0.97 -13.21 6.54
C VAL A 5 1.53 -12.55 7.80
N ARG A 6 1.05 -12.97 8.98
CA ARG A 6 1.60 -12.49 10.25
C ARG A 6 3.07 -12.89 10.42
N THR A 7 3.43 -14.13 10.09
CA THR A 7 4.83 -14.58 10.12
C THR A 7 5.70 -13.77 9.15
N TYR A 8 5.19 -13.44 7.96
CA TYR A 8 5.87 -12.57 7.01
C TYR A 8 6.13 -11.17 7.56
N GLN A 9 5.13 -10.54 8.18
CA GLN A 9 5.29 -9.21 8.79
C GLN A 9 6.32 -9.19 9.92
N VAL A 10 6.26 -10.18 10.83
CA VAL A 10 7.23 -10.30 11.93
C VAL A 10 8.66 -10.52 11.40
N ALA A 11 8.82 -11.35 10.37
CA ALA A 11 10.11 -11.57 9.73
C ALA A 11 10.67 -10.30 9.06
N ARG A 12 9.80 -9.52 8.43
CA ARG A 12 10.16 -8.24 7.83
C ARG A 12 10.62 -7.24 8.88
N GLU A 13 9.85 -7.06 9.94
CA GLU A 13 10.20 -6.15 11.05
C GLU A 13 11.52 -6.54 11.72
N SER A 14 11.74 -7.85 11.94
CA SER A 14 12.98 -8.36 12.54
C SER A 14 14.19 -8.06 11.65
N LEU A 15 14.08 -8.32 10.34
CA LEU A 15 15.15 -8.02 9.39
C LEU A 15 15.37 -6.51 9.21
N GLU A 16 14.33 -5.69 9.27
CA GLU A 16 14.46 -4.22 9.25
C GLU A 16 15.22 -3.71 10.47
N SER A 17 14.96 -4.29 11.64
CA SER A 17 15.67 -3.99 12.88
C SER A 17 17.15 -4.38 12.80
N ASP A 18 17.45 -5.59 12.30
CA ASP A 18 18.81 -6.12 12.21
C ASP A 18 19.65 -5.43 11.12
N LEU A 19 19.05 -5.11 9.97
CA LEU A 19 19.77 -4.54 8.82
C LEU A 19 19.79 -3.02 8.84
N HIS A 20 18.97 -2.37 9.68
CA HIS A 20 18.71 -0.93 9.66
C HIS A 20 18.31 -0.39 8.27
N ARG A 21 17.71 -1.24 7.44
CA ARG A 21 17.19 -0.94 6.10
C ARG A 21 16.08 -1.92 5.74
N THR A 22 15.31 -1.60 4.71
CA THR A 22 14.32 -2.53 4.17
C THR A 22 15.01 -3.80 3.61
N PRO A 23 14.60 -5.01 4.04
CA PRO A 23 15.11 -6.27 3.52
C PRO A 23 14.60 -6.53 2.11
N THR A 24 15.44 -7.16 1.29
CA THR A 24 15.07 -7.58 -0.05
C THR A 24 14.19 -8.83 -0.02
N LEU A 25 13.39 -9.07 -1.07
CA LEU A 25 12.56 -10.27 -1.21
C LEU A 25 13.36 -11.58 -1.09
N ARG A 26 14.64 -11.54 -1.49
CA ARG A 26 15.54 -12.70 -1.41
C ARG A 26 16.01 -12.95 0.03
N GLU A 27 16.30 -11.90 0.78
CA GLU A 27 16.67 -11.98 2.19
C GLU A 27 15.47 -12.46 3.04
N LEU A 28 14.28 -11.94 2.76
CA LEU A 28 13.03 -12.40 3.36
C LEU A 28 12.74 -13.87 3.05
N GLY A 29 12.92 -14.31 1.82
CA GLY A 29 12.73 -15.71 1.43
C GLY A 29 13.73 -16.66 2.10
N ALA A 30 14.99 -16.24 2.18
CA ALA A 30 16.03 -16.99 2.88
C ALA A 30 15.74 -17.11 4.39
N TYR A 31 15.23 -16.04 5.00
CA TYR A 31 14.86 -16.02 6.42
C TYR A 31 13.62 -16.88 6.73
N LEU A 32 12.61 -16.85 5.85
CA LEU A 32 11.35 -17.58 6.02
C LEU A 32 11.41 -19.02 5.49
N GLY A 33 12.49 -19.41 4.80
CA GLY A 33 12.62 -20.73 4.17
C GLY A 33 11.67 -20.95 2.99
N VAL A 34 11.25 -19.87 2.32
CA VAL A 34 10.29 -19.90 1.21
C VAL A 34 10.90 -19.31 -0.07
N THR A 35 10.29 -19.64 -1.21
CA THR A 35 10.78 -19.16 -2.50
C THR A 35 10.43 -17.69 -2.73
N VAL A 36 11.22 -16.96 -3.55
CA VAL A 36 10.94 -15.55 -3.89
C VAL A 36 9.51 -15.32 -4.42
N PRO A 37 8.95 -16.19 -5.29
CA PRO A 37 7.56 -16.06 -5.71
C PRO A 37 6.55 -16.13 -4.56
N GLU A 38 6.77 -17.00 -3.57
CA GLU A 38 5.92 -17.08 -2.38
C GLU A 38 6.05 -15.85 -1.48
N VAL A 39 7.26 -15.28 -1.35
CA VAL A 39 7.46 -14.02 -0.62
C VAL A 39 6.69 -12.88 -1.29
N MET A 40 6.72 -12.81 -2.62
CA MET A 40 5.98 -11.80 -3.38
C MET A 40 4.47 -11.93 -3.17
N GLU A 41 3.95 -13.15 -3.11
CA GLU A 41 2.54 -13.40 -2.83
C GLU A 41 2.17 -12.97 -1.40
N LEU A 42 3.02 -13.28 -0.42
CA LEU A 42 2.83 -12.86 0.97
C LEU A 42 2.90 -11.34 1.14
N ASP A 43 3.79 -10.67 0.42
CA ASP A 43 3.91 -9.21 0.40
C ASP A 43 2.64 -8.57 -0.18
N ASP A 44 2.16 -9.05 -1.33
CA ASP A 44 0.93 -8.58 -1.96
C ASP A 44 -0.28 -8.72 -0.99
N ILE A 45 -0.39 -9.86 -0.29
CA ILE A 45 -1.47 -10.09 0.68
C ILE A 45 -1.29 -9.23 1.94
N ALA A 46 -0.06 -9.04 2.41
CA ALA A 46 0.23 -8.20 3.58
C ALA A 46 -0.11 -6.73 3.30
N THR A 47 0.22 -6.23 2.11
CA THR A 47 -0.13 -4.89 1.66
C THR A 47 -1.65 -4.74 1.53
N ALA A 48 -2.34 -5.70 0.91
CA ALA A 48 -3.81 -5.70 0.85
C ALA A 48 -4.47 -5.73 2.24
N SER A 49 -3.90 -6.49 3.18
CA SER A 49 -4.40 -6.60 4.55
C SER A 49 -4.16 -5.31 5.34
N SER A 50 -3.07 -4.59 5.09
CA SER A 50 -2.80 -3.28 5.71
C SER A 50 -3.87 -2.23 5.37
N TYR A 51 -4.55 -2.33 4.21
CA TYR A 51 -5.65 -1.45 3.85
C TYR A 51 -6.99 -1.82 4.52
N LEU A 52 -7.08 -3.01 5.13
CA LEU A 52 -8.29 -3.53 5.77
C LEU A 52 -8.20 -3.60 7.31
N ILE A 53 -7.03 -3.27 7.89
CA ILE A 53 -6.88 -3.16 9.34
C ILE A 53 -7.38 -1.77 9.75
N PRO A 54 -8.43 -1.64 10.58
CA PRO A 54 -8.70 -0.41 11.29
C PRO A 54 -7.46 -0.06 12.11
N LEU A 55 -7.01 1.20 12.02
CA LEU A 55 -5.89 1.80 12.77
C LEU A 55 -6.13 1.72 14.29
N SER A 56 -6.15 0.52 14.86
CA SER A 56 -6.59 0.28 16.23
C SER A 56 -5.78 -0.83 16.88
N MET A 57 -4.46 -0.87 16.65
CA MET A 57 -3.55 -1.68 17.45
C MET A 57 -2.14 -1.06 17.49
N THR A 58 -2.07 0.16 18.01
CA THR A 58 -0.86 0.66 18.71
C THR A 58 -1.33 1.32 20.00
N GLY A 59 -1.89 0.50 20.87
CA GLY A 59 -2.15 0.88 22.25
C GLY A 59 -1.06 0.32 23.13
N ASP A 60 -0.20 1.18 23.66
CA ASP A 60 0.27 1.00 25.03
C ASP A 60 0.42 2.36 25.71
N GLY A 61 -0.33 2.54 26.81
CA GLY A 61 -0.49 3.81 27.49
C GLY A 61 -1.73 3.82 28.38
N PRO A 62 -1.60 3.59 29.70
CA PRO A 62 -2.73 3.48 30.60
C PRO A 62 -3.18 4.86 31.08
N SER A 63 -4.17 5.45 30.41
CA SER A 63 -5.13 6.35 31.07
C SER A 63 -6.36 6.51 30.20
N GLY A 64 -7.51 6.25 30.82
CA GLY A 64 -8.77 6.10 30.12
C GLY A 64 -9.27 7.39 29.48
N LEU A 65 -9.92 7.21 28.34
CA LEU A 65 -11.20 7.82 28.03
C LEU A 65 -11.72 7.10 26.78
N LEU A 66 -12.85 6.40 26.95
CA LEU A 66 -13.65 5.92 25.85
C LEU A 66 -14.13 7.14 25.07
N VAL A 67 -13.41 7.55 24.03
CA VAL A 67 -13.92 8.45 22.99
C VAL A 67 -14.18 7.57 21.78
N GLY A 68 -15.46 7.31 21.54
CA GLY A 68 -15.88 6.62 20.34
C GLY A 68 -15.45 7.39 19.10
N SER A 69 -14.60 6.77 18.29
CA SER A 69 -14.60 6.71 16.81
C SER A 69 -15.45 7.75 16.05
N ALA A 70 -15.27 9.03 16.33
CA ALA A 70 -15.68 10.11 15.47
C ALA A 70 -14.40 10.83 15.05
N VAL A 71 -14.01 10.67 13.79
CA VAL A 71 -12.98 11.48 13.16
C VAL A 71 -13.32 12.94 13.50
N GLY A 72 -12.40 13.66 14.13
CA GLY A 72 -12.63 15.05 14.51
C GLY A 72 -12.94 15.90 13.27
N PRO A 73 -13.66 17.02 13.37
CA PRO A 73 -13.98 17.86 12.21
C PRO A 73 -12.74 18.33 11.45
N GLU A 74 -11.61 18.50 12.14
CA GLU A 74 -10.31 18.85 11.57
C GLU A 74 -9.68 17.68 10.80
N GLU A 75 -9.62 16.48 11.39
CA GLU A 75 -9.18 15.26 10.72
C GLU A 75 -10.07 14.90 9.51
N ALA A 76 -11.38 15.16 9.60
CA ALA A 76 -12.31 14.93 8.51
C ALA A 76 -12.06 15.89 7.34
N ALA A 77 -11.73 17.15 7.63
CA ALA A 77 -11.34 18.12 6.62
C ALA A 77 -10.02 17.74 5.95
N GLU A 78 -9.04 17.28 6.73
CA GLU A 78 -7.75 16.81 6.23
C GLU A 78 -7.91 15.58 5.31
N LEU A 79 -8.75 14.61 5.69
CA LEU A 79 -9.06 13.45 4.86
C LEU A 79 -9.75 13.84 3.54
N VAL A 80 -10.64 14.84 3.55
CA VAL A 80 -11.28 15.35 2.33
C VAL A 80 -10.24 16.02 1.43
N ALA A 81 -9.39 16.88 1.97
CA ALA A 81 -8.32 17.54 1.23
C ALA A 81 -7.35 16.52 0.62
N MET A 82 -6.93 15.52 1.39
CA MET A 82 -6.06 14.45 0.92
C MET A 82 -6.72 13.60 -0.17
N ARG A 83 -8.02 13.29 -0.03
CA ARG A 83 -8.78 12.58 -1.07
C ARG A 83 -8.81 13.38 -2.37
N ASP A 84 -9.03 14.68 -2.30
CA ASP A 84 -9.11 15.52 -3.50
C ASP A 84 -7.75 15.71 -4.18
N ALA A 85 -6.67 15.83 -3.40
CA ALA A 85 -5.30 15.82 -3.92
C ALA A 85 -4.99 14.50 -4.65
N VAL A 86 -5.37 13.34 -4.08
CA VAL A 86 -5.20 12.03 -4.74
C VAL A 86 -5.99 11.94 -6.03
N LYS A 87 -7.25 12.40 -6.07
CA LYS A 87 -8.03 12.44 -7.32
C LYS A 87 -7.37 13.30 -8.39
N ALA A 88 -6.88 14.48 -8.01
CA ALA A 88 -6.19 15.38 -8.93
C ALA A 88 -4.92 14.71 -9.49
N ALA A 89 -4.11 14.08 -8.64
CA ALA A 89 -2.91 13.35 -9.05
C ALA A 89 -3.24 12.17 -9.98
N LEU A 90 -4.32 11.42 -9.70
CA LEU A 90 -4.78 10.32 -10.55
C LEU A 90 -5.15 10.78 -11.97
N LEU A 91 -5.64 12.02 -12.13
CA LEU A 91 -5.94 12.58 -13.45
C LEU A 91 -4.68 12.95 -14.26
N ARG A 92 -3.54 13.14 -13.59
CA ARG A 92 -2.27 13.55 -14.21
C ARG A 92 -1.38 12.40 -14.62
N ILE A 93 -1.58 11.21 -14.02
CA ILE A 93 -0.98 9.98 -14.53
C ILE A 93 -1.69 9.48 -15.79
N THR A 94 -1.02 8.62 -16.56
CA THR A 94 -1.61 8.08 -17.79
C THR A 94 -2.86 7.26 -17.50
N GLU A 95 -3.83 7.29 -18.42
CA GLU A 95 -5.07 6.53 -18.33
C GLU A 95 -4.80 5.05 -18.03
N ARG A 96 -3.78 4.47 -18.67
CA ARG A 96 -3.45 3.06 -18.50
C ARG A 96 -2.91 2.73 -17.12
N GLN A 97 -2.10 3.60 -16.53
CA GLN A 97 -1.64 3.45 -15.15
C GLN A 97 -2.82 3.59 -14.18
N ARG A 98 -3.69 4.58 -14.41
CA ARG A 98 -4.88 4.80 -13.59
C ARG A 98 -5.80 3.59 -13.57
N GLN A 99 -6.12 3.02 -14.73
CA GLN A 99 -6.96 1.83 -14.85
C GLN A 99 -6.42 0.65 -14.04
N VAL A 100 -5.12 0.38 -14.17
CA VAL A 100 -4.48 -0.71 -13.43
C VAL A 100 -4.50 -0.47 -11.92
N LEU A 101 -4.26 0.77 -11.47
CA LEU A 101 -4.32 1.11 -10.05
C LEU A 101 -5.74 1.01 -9.49
N VAL A 102 -6.75 1.48 -10.21
CA VAL A 102 -8.16 1.39 -9.80
C VAL A 102 -8.59 -0.06 -9.68
N LEU A 103 -8.37 -0.86 -10.73
CA LEU A 103 -8.75 -2.28 -10.69
C LEU A 103 -8.05 -3.04 -9.57
N HIS A 104 -6.76 -2.78 -9.35
CA HIS A 104 -6.01 -3.50 -8.33
C HIS A 104 -6.32 -3.06 -6.90
N PHE A 105 -6.30 -1.75 -6.62
CA PHE A 105 -6.38 -1.23 -5.25
C PHE A 105 -7.79 -0.84 -4.82
N LEU A 106 -8.64 -0.38 -5.74
CA LEU A 106 -10.02 0.01 -5.42
C LEU A 106 -10.98 -1.15 -5.59
N GLU A 107 -10.91 -1.85 -6.72
CA GLU A 107 -11.78 -2.99 -7.03
C GLU A 107 -11.26 -4.32 -6.46
N GLY A 108 -10.00 -4.35 -5.98
CA GLY A 108 -9.41 -5.50 -5.31
C GLY A 108 -9.00 -6.66 -6.23
N PHE A 109 -8.88 -6.41 -7.53
CA PHE A 109 -8.53 -7.47 -8.50
C PHE A 109 -7.07 -7.88 -8.33
N GLN A 110 -6.79 -9.17 -8.46
CA GLN A 110 -5.43 -9.70 -8.52
C GLN A 110 -4.75 -9.26 -9.82
N LYS A 111 -3.42 -9.15 -9.81
CA LYS A 111 -2.65 -8.70 -10.99
C LYS A 111 -2.90 -9.56 -12.24
N SER A 112 -3.22 -10.84 -12.09
CA SER A 112 -3.64 -11.72 -13.19
C SER A 112 -5.03 -11.35 -13.73
N GLU A 113 -6.00 -11.10 -12.86
CA GLU A 113 -7.36 -10.70 -13.24
C GLU A 113 -7.36 -9.32 -13.92
N VAL A 114 -6.49 -8.40 -13.48
CA VAL A 114 -6.25 -7.13 -14.16
C VAL A 114 -5.61 -7.33 -15.54
N ALA A 115 -4.69 -8.30 -15.66
CA ALA A 115 -4.03 -8.64 -16.92
C ALA A 115 -5.05 -9.12 -17.96
N ASP A 116 -5.93 -10.04 -17.53
CA ASP A 116 -7.01 -10.60 -18.35
C ASP A 116 -8.04 -9.53 -18.74
N ALA A 117 -8.49 -8.72 -17.77
CA ALA A 117 -9.45 -7.64 -18.01
C ALA A 117 -8.95 -6.58 -18.99
N LEU A 118 -7.64 -6.35 -19.03
CA LEU A 118 -7.02 -5.32 -19.85
C LEU A 118 -6.35 -5.87 -21.12
N GLY A 119 -6.32 -7.19 -21.33
CA GLY A 119 -5.70 -7.84 -22.49
C GLY A 119 -4.19 -7.61 -22.57
N ILE A 120 -3.48 -7.62 -21.43
CA ILE A 120 -2.02 -7.42 -21.34
C ILE A 120 -1.40 -8.46 -20.42
N ASP A 121 -0.08 -8.63 -20.46
CA ASP A 121 0.59 -9.59 -19.58
C ASP A 121 0.70 -9.10 -18.12
N ARG A 122 0.72 -10.04 -17.17
CA ARG A 122 0.92 -9.76 -15.73
C ARG A 122 2.20 -8.97 -15.43
N SER A 123 3.27 -9.20 -16.19
CA SER A 123 4.51 -8.42 -16.08
C SER A 123 4.27 -6.95 -16.44
N ARG A 124 3.49 -6.69 -17.49
CA ARG A 124 3.12 -5.34 -17.92
C ARG A 124 2.22 -4.66 -16.89
N VAL A 125 1.28 -5.38 -16.27
CA VAL A 125 0.48 -4.89 -15.14
C VAL A 125 1.39 -4.44 -13.99
N THR A 126 2.37 -5.26 -13.61
CA THR A 126 3.31 -4.94 -12.53
C THR A 126 4.11 -3.68 -12.84
N GLN A 127 4.62 -3.53 -14.07
CA GLN A 127 5.32 -2.33 -14.51
C GLN A 127 4.42 -1.07 -14.44
N LEU A 128 3.17 -1.19 -14.89
CA LEU A 128 2.20 -0.08 -14.86
C LEU A 128 1.83 0.33 -13.43
N ILE A 129 1.70 -0.61 -12.50
CA ILE A 129 1.51 -0.31 -11.07
C ILE A 129 2.71 0.48 -10.54
N GLN A 130 3.93 -0.01 -10.76
CA GLN A 130 5.14 0.62 -10.24
C GLN A 130 5.34 2.04 -10.80
N GLN A 131 5.15 2.22 -12.11
CA GLN A 131 5.22 3.55 -12.73
C GLN A 131 4.08 4.45 -12.29
N GLY A 132 2.85 3.91 -12.16
CA GLY A 132 1.69 4.65 -11.68
C GLY A 132 1.89 5.19 -10.27
N LEU A 133 2.33 4.34 -9.32
CA LEU A 133 2.63 4.74 -7.94
C LEU A 133 3.77 5.76 -7.86
N HIS A 134 4.83 5.57 -8.66
CA HIS A 134 5.94 6.53 -8.72
C HIS A 134 5.46 7.90 -9.18
N ASN A 135 4.70 7.95 -10.28
CA ASN A 135 4.18 9.19 -10.83
C ASN A 135 3.17 9.85 -9.88
N LEU A 136 2.28 9.06 -9.27
CA LEU A 136 1.31 9.56 -8.30
C LEU A 136 2.00 10.23 -7.10
N ARG A 137 3.06 9.61 -6.58
CA ARG A 137 3.86 10.19 -5.49
C ARG A 137 4.55 11.49 -5.90
N ASN A 138 5.03 11.59 -7.13
CA ASN A 138 5.65 12.82 -7.63
C ASN A 138 4.62 13.96 -7.75
N GLU A 139 3.42 13.65 -8.27
CA GLU A 139 2.31 14.62 -8.37
C GLU A 139 1.85 15.11 -7.00
N LEU A 140 1.72 14.19 -6.02
CA LEU A 140 1.34 14.56 -4.65
C LEU A 140 2.39 15.45 -3.98
N ARG A 141 3.69 15.16 -4.15
CA ARG A 141 4.77 16.02 -3.63
C ARG A 141 4.80 17.40 -4.27
N ALA A 142 4.52 17.49 -5.57
CA ALA A 142 4.40 18.77 -6.25
C ALA A 142 3.22 19.58 -5.69
N HIS A 143 2.08 18.93 -5.43
CA HIS A 143 0.90 19.56 -4.85
C HIS A 143 1.12 20.05 -3.40
N GLU A 144 1.90 19.32 -2.58
CA GLU A 144 2.32 19.75 -1.24
C GLU A 144 3.23 20.99 -1.28
N SER A 145 4.07 21.11 -2.32
CA SER A 145 4.96 22.26 -2.49
C SER A 145 4.20 23.53 -2.89
N ASP A 146 3.12 23.40 -3.67
CA ASP A 146 2.26 24.53 -4.09
C ASP A 146 1.32 25.04 -2.97
N HIS A 147 1.09 24.25 -1.90
CA HIS A 147 0.21 24.61 -0.79
C HIS A 147 0.96 25.21 0.42
N ASN A 148 2.30 25.29 0.37
CA ASN A 148 3.14 25.76 1.48
C ASN A 148 3.81 27.13 1.18
N ASP A 149 3.38 27.82 0.11
CA ASP A 149 3.67 29.23 -0.22
C ASP A 149 2.40 30.08 -0.06
#